data_AF-A0A3G1QAB7-F1
#
_entry.id   AF-A0A3G1QAB7-F1
#
_cell.length_a   1.000
_cell.length_b   1.000
_cell.length_c   1.000
_cell.angle_alpha   90.00
_cell.angle_beta   90.00
_cell.angle_gamma   90.00
#
_symmetry.space_group_name_H-M   'P 1'
#
loop_
_entity.id
_entity.type
_entity.pdbx_description
1 polymer ?
#
loop_
_entity_poly.entity_id
_entity_poly.type
_entity_poly.pdbx_seq_one_letter_code
_entity_poly.pdbx_strand_id
1 'polypeptide(L)'
;ALAPKIGPLGLSPKKVGDDIAKATGDWKGLRINIKLTIQNRQAQIEVVPSASAPIIKALKEPPRDRKKQKNIKHSGSGSMDEIISIARQMRHWSLARELSGTIKEILGTAQ
;
A
#
# COMPACT_ATOMS: atom_id res chain seq x y z
N ALA A 1 13.89 7.26 10.63
CA ALA A 1 14.30 5.98 10.02
C ALA A 1 14.81 6.08 8.57
N LEU A 2 14.53 7.16 7.82
CA LEU A 2 14.98 7.33 6.42
C LEU A 2 16.46 7.77 6.30
N ALA A 3 16.94 8.60 7.22
CA ALA A 3 18.28 9.20 7.16
C ALA A 3 19.45 8.19 7.05
N PRO A 4 19.50 7.07 7.80
CA PRO A 4 20.62 6.13 7.72
C PRO A 4 20.74 5.42 6.37
N LYS A 5 19.63 5.18 5.67
CA LYS A 5 19.61 4.47 4.37
C LYS A 5 19.86 5.41 3.19
N ILE A 6 19.46 6.67 3.32
CA ILE A 6 19.56 7.69 2.27
C ILE A 6 20.89 8.46 2.36
N GLY A 7 21.49 8.56 3.55
CA GLY A 7 22.78 9.20 3.80
C GLY A 7 23.91 8.80 2.85
N PRO A 8 24.21 7.51 2.63
CA PRO A 8 25.29 7.09 1.72
C PRO A 8 24.99 7.36 0.23
N LEU A 9 23.75 7.69 -0.12
CA LEU A 9 23.31 7.93 -1.50
C LEU A 9 23.32 9.42 -1.89
N GLY A 10 23.76 10.30 -0.98
CA GLY A 10 23.89 11.74 -1.22
C GLY A 10 22.57 12.47 -1.44
N LEU A 11 21.45 11.86 -1.04
CA LEU A 11 20.11 12.39 -1.18
C LEU A 11 19.67 13.09 0.12
N SER A 12 18.94 14.21 -0.01
CA SER A 12 18.41 14.89 1.17
C SER A 12 17.23 14.11 1.77
N PRO A 13 17.30 13.67 3.04
CA PRO A 13 16.21 12.94 3.68
C PRO A 13 14.91 13.75 3.76
N LYS A 14 15.02 15.09 3.81
CA LYS A 14 13.86 15.99 3.85
C LYS A 14 13.11 15.96 2.53
N LYS A 15 13.83 16.13 1.41
CA LYS A 15 13.23 16.12 0.06
C LYS A 15 12.56 14.79 -0.24
N VAL A 16 13.25 13.67 0.04
CA VAL A 16 12.68 12.33 -0.18
C VAL A 16 11.48 12.09 0.73
N GLY A 17 11.50 12.60 1.96
CA GLY A 17 10.35 12.54 2.87
C GLY A 17 9.12 13.30 2.33
N ASP A 18 9.31 14.50 1.81
CA ASP A 18 8.24 15.31 1.22
C ASP A 18 7.65 14.67 -0.04
N ASP A 19 8.51 14.11 -0.91
CA ASP A 19 8.06 13.43 -2.13
C ASP A 19 7.33 12.11 -1.81
N ILE A 20 7.75 11.39 -0.76
CA ILE A 20 7.02 10.23 -0.24
C ILE A 20 5.64 10.63 0.29
N ALA A 21 5.55 11.74 1.04
CA ALA A 21 4.29 12.20 1.61
C ALA A 21 3.28 12.59 0.51
N LYS A 22 3.75 13.19 -0.59
CA LYS A 22 2.93 13.49 -1.77
C LYS A 22 2.43 12.22 -2.47
N ALA A 23 3.33 11.27 -2.72
CA ALA A 23 2.99 10.02 -3.42
C ALA A 23 2.08 9.08 -2.60
N THR A 24 2.07 9.21 -1.28
CA THR A 24 1.29 8.34 -0.36
C THR A 24 0.03 8.99 0.20
N GLY A 25 -0.37 10.17 -0.30
CA GLY A 25 -1.54 10.91 0.20
C GLY A 25 -2.84 10.08 0.20
N ASP A 26 -3.05 9.29 -0.84
CA ASP A 26 -4.23 8.42 -1.01
C ASP A 26 -4.30 7.24 -0.02
N TRP A 27 -3.21 6.99 0.71
CA TRP A 27 -3.04 5.84 1.59
C TRP A 27 -2.94 6.23 3.06
N LYS A 28 -3.49 7.40 3.40
CA LYS A 28 -3.40 7.97 4.74
C LYS A 28 -3.96 7.04 5.81
N GLY A 29 -3.17 6.78 6.84
CA GLY A 29 -3.56 5.90 7.96
C GLY A 29 -3.27 4.41 7.71
N LEU A 30 -2.77 4.04 6.53
CA LEU A 30 -2.36 2.67 6.17
C LEU A 30 -0.83 2.54 6.25
N ARG A 31 -0.35 1.33 6.56
CA ARG A 31 1.08 0.99 6.44
C ARG A 31 1.31 0.43 5.05
N ILE A 32 2.13 1.12 4.26
CA ILE A 32 2.48 0.70 2.91
C ILE A 32 4.00 0.71 2.75
N ASN A 33 4.50 -0.25 1.99
CA ASN A 33 5.90 -0.35 1.65
C ASN A 33 6.18 0.47 0.38
N ILE A 34 7.32 1.15 0.37
CA ILE A 34 7.72 2.02 -0.73
C ILE A 34 9.02 1.49 -1.28
N LYS A 35 9.07 1.34 -2.60
CA LYS A 35 10.30 1.05 -3.33
C LYS A 35 10.87 2.36 -3.85
N LEU A 36 12.14 2.59 -3.57
CA LEU A 36 12.89 3.76 -4.04
C LEU A 36 13.88 3.29 -5.09
N THR A 37 13.67 3.71 -6.34
CA THR A 37 14.62 3.47 -7.42
C THR A 37 15.51 4.70 -7.52
N ILE A 38 16.81 4.55 -7.29
CA ILE A 38 17.76 5.67 -7.29
C ILE A 38 18.61 5.58 -8.55
N GLN A 39 18.58 6.64 -9.36
CA GLN A 39 19.42 6.83 -10.52
C GLN A 39 19.97 8.25 -10.50
N ASN A 40 21.26 8.44 -10.78
CA ASN A 40 21.88 9.78 -10.87
C ASN A 40 21.54 10.72 -9.70
N ARG A 41 21.49 10.20 -8.46
CA ARG A 41 21.10 10.94 -7.24
C ARG A 41 19.69 11.54 -7.30
N GLN A 42 18.79 10.96 -8.08
CA GLN A 42 17.36 11.23 -8.08
C GLN A 42 16.62 9.98 -7.63
N ALA A 43 15.61 10.14 -6.78
CA ALA A 43 14.79 9.04 -6.28
C ALA A 43 13.46 9.04 -7.01
N GLN A 44 13.17 7.95 -7.73
CA GLN A 44 11.82 7.62 -8.16
C GLN A 44 11.14 6.79 -7.06
N ILE A 45 9.90 7.15 -6.77
CA ILE A 45 9.11 6.58 -5.68
C ILE A 45 8.02 5.72 -6.31
N GLU A 46 8.07 4.41 -6.05
CA GLU A 46 7.01 3.47 -6.41
C GLU A 46 6.34 2.97 -5.14
N VAL A 47 5.01 3.10 -5.08
CA VAL A 47 4.22 2.56 -3.97
C VAL A 47 3.97 1.08 -4.24
N VAL A 48 4.38 0.22 -3.31
CA VAL A 48 4.12 -1.23 -3.37
C VAL A 48 3.03 -1.58 -2.35
N PRO A 49 1.75 -1.56 -2.77
CA PRO A 49 0.65 -1.91 -1.89
C PRO A 49 0.67 -3.39 -1.50
N SER A 50 0.49 -3.66 -0.21
CA SER A 50 0.09 -4.99 0.27
C SER A 50 -1.39 -5.22 -0.04
N ALA A 51 -1.83 -6.48 -0.15
CA ALA A 51 -3.23 -6.82 -0.43
C ALA A 51 -4.25 -6.16 0.50
N SER A 52 -3.88 -5.93 1.76
CA SER A 52 -4.72 -5.22 2.75
C SER A 52 -4.98 -3.74 2.43
N ALA A 53 -4.08 -3.05 1.75
CA ALA A 53 -4.21 -1.62 1.46
C ALA A 53 -5.38 -1.31 0.50
N PRO A 54 -5.48 -1.92 -0.70
CA PRO A 54 -6.60 -1.69 -1.61
C PRO A 54 -7.93 -2.20 -1.05
N ILE A 55 -7.93 -3.26 -0.24
CA ILE A 55 -9.15 -3.77 0.44
C ILE A 55 -9.70 -2.72 1.40
N ILE A 56 -8.88 -2.19 2.32
CA ILE A 56 -9.32 -1.16 3.27
C ILE A 56 -9.73 0.14 2.55
N LYS A 57 -9.06 0.46 1.44
CA LYS A 57 -9.45 1.60 0.59
C LYS A 57 -10.83 1.40 -0.04
N ALA A 58 -11.15 0.20 -0.50
CA ALA A 58 -12.47 -0.12 -1.05
C ALA A 58 -13.58 -0.06 0.02
N LEU A 59 -13.27 -0.40 1.28
CA LEU A 59 -14.21 -0.28 2.39
C LEU A 59 -14.54 1.18 2.78
N LYS A 60 -13.91 2.19 2.15
CA LYS A 60 -14.11 3.64 2.40
C LYS A 60 -14.10 4.01 3.88
N GLU A 61 -13.34 3.28 4.68
CA GLU A 61 -13.29 3.53 6.11
C GLU A 61 -12.57 4.85 6.41
N PRO A 62 -13.00 5.59 7.45
CA PRO A 62 -12.39 6.86 7.79
C PRO A 62 -10.89 6.72 8.13
N PRO A 63 -10.08 7.75 7.85
CA PRO A 63 -8.64 7.72 8.09
C PRO A 63 -8.33 7.33 9.54
N ARG A 64 -7.57 6.25 9.71
CA ARG A 64 -7.30 5.67 11.02
C ARG A 64 -6.40 6.58 11.86
N ASP A 65 -6.86 6.94 13.05
CA ASP A 65 -6.01 7.55 14.08
C ASP A 65 -5.28 6.45 14.87
N ARG A 66 -4.04 6.17 14.44
CA ARG A 66 -3.22 5.08 14.98
C ARG A 66 -2.83 5.25 16.45
N LYS A 67 -3.02 6.44 17.05
CA LYS A 67 -2.64 6.71 18.44
C LYS A 67 -3.71 6.33 19.46
N LYS A 68 -4.99 6.30 19.08
CA LYS A 68 -6.11 6.13 20.02
C LYS A 68 -6.54 4.69 20.23
N GLN A 69 -6.54 3.85 19.19
CA GLN A 69 -6.92 2.45 19.29
C GLN A 69 -6.01 1.55 18.46
N LYS A 70 -5.55 0.47 19.09
CA LYS A 70 -4.83 -0.64 18.45
C LYS A 70 -5.87 -1.70 18.01
N ASN A 71 -5.62 -2.36 16.88
CA ASN A 71 -6.42 -3.49 16.37
C ASN A 71 -7.93 -3.21 16.21
N ILE A 72 -8.29 -2.07 15.61
CA ILE A 72 -9.68 -1.79 15.19
C ILE A 72 -10.12 -2.90 14.23
N LYS A 73 -11.22 -3.57 14.55
CA LYS A 73 -11.87 -4.53 13.66
C LYS A 73 -12.49 -3.77 12.49
N HIS A 74 -12.18 -4.20 11.29
CA HIS A 74 -12.76 -3.66 10.06
C HIS A 74 -14.12 -4.30 9.87
N SER A 75 -15.16 -3.48 9.70
CA SER A 75 -16.52 -3.95 9.49
C SER A 75 -17.11 -3.15 8.35
N GLY A 76 -17.00 -3.70 7.14
CA GLY A 76 -17.61 -3.13 5.96
C GLY A 76 -17.89 -4.24 4.95
N SER A 77 -18.91 -4.01 4.12
CA SER A 77 -19.27 -4.88 3.01
C SER A 77 -18.69 -4.28 1.73
N GLY A 78 -17.72 -4.96 1.12
CA GLY A 78 -17.29 -4.66 -0.25
C GLY A 78 -18.17 -5.38 -1.27
N SER A 79 -18.42 -4.74 -2.42
CA SER A 79 -19.09 -5.40 -3.54
C SER A 79 -18.15 -6.42 -4.21
N MET A 80 -18.73 -7.47 -4.81
CA MET A 80 -17.93 -8.48 -5.53
C MET A 80 -17.15 -7.86 -6.69
N ASP A 81 -17.70 -6.82 -7.33
CA ASP A 81 -17.04 -6.09 -8.41
C ASP A 81 -15.76 -5.37 -7.96
N GLU A 82 -15.76 -4.79 -6.76
CA GLU A 82 -14.57 -4.18 -6.16
C GLU A 82 -13.50 -5.23 -5.88
N ILE A 83 -13.88 -6.41 -5.39
CA ILE A 83 -12.95 -7.52 -5.13
C ILE A 83 -12.33 -8.02 -6.43
N ILE A 84 -13.12 -8.14 -7.51
CA ILE A 84 -12.61 -8.53 -8.83
C ILE A 84 -11.67 -7.47 -9.39
N SER A 85 -11.96 -6.17 -9.19
CA SER A 85 -11.09 -5.07 -9.60
C SER A 85 -9.74 -5.11 -8.86
N ILE A 86 -9.77 -5.33 -7.54
CA ILE A 86 -8.56 -5.50 -6.72
C ILE A 86 -7.78 -6.74 -7.17
N ALA A 87 -8.47 -7.84 -7.48
CA ALA A 87 -7.84 -9.07 -7.99
C ALA A 87 -7.13 -8.86 -9.32
N ARG A 88 -7.71 -8.08 -10.23
CA ARG A 88 -7.06 -7.71 -11.48
C ARG A 88 -5.82 -6.85 -11.24
N GLN A 89 -5.88 -5.90 -10.31
CA GLN A 89 -4.72 -5.10 -9.92
C GLN A 89 -3.62 -5.95 -9.30
N MET A 90 -3.96 -6.91 -8.43
CA MET A 90 -2.97 -7.77 -7.75
C MET A 90 -2.46 -8.94 -8.59
N ARG A 91 -3.04 -9.19 -9.77
CA ARG A 91 -2.68 -10.33 -10.63
C ARG A 91 -1.19 -10.37 -10.99
N HIS A 92 -0.55 -9.21 -11.15
CA HIS A 92 0.87 -9.14 -11.47
C HIS A 92 1.80 -9.60 -10.33
N TRP A 93 1.31 -9.63 -9.08
CA TRP A 93 2.04 -10.14 -7.92
C TRP A 93 1.55 -11.50 -7.42
N SER A 94 0.34 -11.92 -7.82
CA SER A 94 -0.22 -13.22 -7.44
C SER A 94 0.53 -14.35 -8.17
N LEU A 95 0.84 -15.40 -7.43
CA LEU A 95 1.46 -16.62 -7.97
C LEU A 95 0.41 -17.62 -8.49
N ALA A 96 -0.88 -17.28 -8.41
CA ALA A 96 -1.96 -18.12 -8.88
C ALA A 96 -1.96 -18.24 -10.42
N ARG A 97 -2.22 -19.45 -10.91
CA ARG A 97 -2.33 -19.73 -12.35
C ARG A 97 -3.54 -19.06 -13.01
N GLU A 98 -4.64 -18.99 -12.27
CA GLU A 98 -5.92 -18.48 -12.75
C GLU A 98 -6.42 -17.31 -11.89
N LEU A 99 -7.24 -16.45 -12.49
CA LEU A 99 -7.89 -15.32 -11.80
C LEU A 99 -8.76 -15.80 -10.63
N SER A 100 -9.36 -16.98 -10.76
CA SER A 100 -10.14 -17.65 -9.72
C SER A 100 -9.32 -17.86 -8.44
N GLY A 101 -8.02 -18.17 -8.57
CA GLY A 101 -7.09 -18.30 -7.46
C GLY A 101 -6.77 -16.96 -6.80
N THR A 102 -6.46 -15.93 -7.60
CA THR A 102 -6.18 -14.58 -7.08
C THR A 102 -7.38 -13.98 -6.34
N ILE A 103 -8.60 -14.24 -6.81
CA ILE A 103 -9.83 -13.82 -6.11
C ILE A 103 -9.95 -14.52 -4.75
N LYS A 104 -9.68 -15.83 -4.67
CA LYS A 104 -9.69 -16.58 -3.41
C LYS A 104 -8.61 -16.09 -2.43
N GLU A 105 -7.42 -15.74 -2.92
CA GLU A 105 -6.36 -15.17 -2.09
C GLU A 105 -6.77 -13.83 -1.46
N ILE A 106 -7.42 -12.97 -2.25
CA ILE A 106 -7.90 -11.66 -1.77
C ILE A 106 -9.05 -11.82 -0.78
N LEU A 107 -9.99 -12.72 -1.04
CA LEU A 107 -11.04 -13.07 -0.09
C LEU A 107 -10.45 -13.60 1.23
N GLY A 108 -9.43 -14.47 1.16
CA GLY A 108 -8.74 -14.97 2.35
C GLY A 108 -7.99 -13.87 3.11
N THR A 109 -7.58 -12.79 2.45
CA THR A 109 -6.95 -11.63 3.09
C THR A 109 -7.97 -10.73 3.82
N ALA A 110 -9.25 -10.81 3.45
CA ALA A 110 -10.33 -10.03 4.02
C ALA A 110 -11.05 -10.71 5.20
N GLN A 111 -10.45 -11.75 5.78
CA GLN A 111 -10.96 -12.47 6.96
C GLN A 111 -10.73 -11.71 8.28
#